data_AF-A0A9D9N373-F1
#
_entry.id   AF-A0A9D9N373-F1
#
_cell.length_a   1.000
_cell.length_b   1.000
_cell.length_c   1.000
_cell.angle_alpha   90.00
_cell.angle_beta   90.00
_cell.angle_gamma   90.00
#
_symmetry.space_group_name_H-M   'P 1'
#
loop_
_entity.id
_entity.type
_entity.pdbx_description
1 polymer ?
#
loop_
_entity_poly.entity_id
_entity_poly.type
_entity_poly.pdbx_seq_one_letter_code
_entity_poly.pdbx_strand_id
1 'polypeptide(L)'
;MRKPLALLLAVFMSVTVMSQSLRESVVVVTPTYSEKTQQFLSTFGKHLKSDGFYAAAEVLESYSKGIYGSGFAYRDTISGKMYIVTNRHVVDQASEVDIEITSNDNTHKITNCQVVACDDALDLALILLPESEIGNIIPLPLSVAPLHDGDNVFTAGYPGLAGKPSWQYANGIISNASLTLESLVSTSKSRFIQHTAPVDAGSSGSPLLIKTDNNITGHSVIGINTWKANGRENTNLAIPASAIIELIEKNVGQPATNDSIRLKERAQGLTKAVKETYKSVIPYVSYGFVSEISASTFYDLIIQSSDNAQTAINESYEQGKPLDGIRIGIADIICQKFVQKDYKFNKIVSIDADKHTATVEYISGNKTIDTEWELEQGNWRIKGADNMNKTDIEPNGISKTYGFGTSIYANVGFPFNKDCYGMLYNISFKRTVATFLTYELGIGAVNVKTNDIEWDYTNPQEPVEVPVTNNHTMADINIGIGGQLPIKCSVIYIVPYVKGLGGLCAGKEIFGINYGVNAGLEFAYKFGYQKYVLLNVGYLHRWTSLFDFGSARKSQPFSGITAAIGVSL
;
A
#
# COMPACT_ATOMS: atom_id res chain seq x y z
N MET A 1 -74.34 51.07 36.36
CA MET A 1 -73.02 51.54 35.88
C MET A 1 -71.92 50.55 36.29
N ARG A 2 -71.30 49.93 35.27
CA ARG A 2 -69.92 49.41 35.16
C ARG A 2 -69.23 48.64 36.34
N LYS A 3 -69.26 47.30 36.20
CA LYS A 3 -68.19 46.25 36.29
C LYS A 3 -67.14 46.26 37.43
N PRO A 4 -66.90 45.11 38.12
CA PRO A 4 -65.57 44.75 38.60
C PRO A 4 -64.77 44.08 37.47
N LEU A 5 -63.54 44.54 37.27
CA LEU A 5 -62.60 44.00 36.29
C LEU A 5 -61.91 42.76 36.89
N ALA A 6 -62.49 41.58 36.65
CA ALA A 6 -61.76 40.32 36.71
C ALA A 6 -61.26 40.02 35.30
N LEU A 7 -59.96 40.13 35.02
CA LEU A 7 -59.37 39.48 33.85
C LEU A 7 -57.84 39.34 33.94
N LEU A 8 -57.42 38.07 33.93
CA LEU A 8 -56.15 37.53 33.45
C LEU A 8 -54.84 38.11 34.02
N LEU A 9 -54.38 37.52 35.13
CA LEU A 9 -52.96 37.25 35.30
C LEU A 9 -52.63 35.99 34.48
N ALA A 10 -52.42 36.16 33.17
CA ALA A 10 -51.85 35.09 32.36
C ALA A 10 -50.39 34.91 32.81
N VAL A 11 -50.16 33.85 33.57
CA VAL A 11 -48.83 33.30 33.82
C VAL A 11 -48.27 32.92 32.44
N PHE A 12 -47.53 33.82 31.81
CA PHE A 12 -46.56 33.46 30.80
C PHE A 12 -45.44 32.71 31.52
N MET A 13 -45.64 31.42 31.80
CA MET A 13 -44.52 30.49 31.81
C MET A 13 -44.03 30.45 30.36
N SER A 14 -43.10 31.35 30.04
CA SER A 14 -42.21 31.14 28.92
C SER A 14 -41.49 29.82 29.18
N VAL A 15 -41.98 28.74 28.60
CA VAL A 15 -41.13 27.59 28.32
C VAL A 15 -40.15 28.09 27.27
N THR A 16 -39.05 28.70 27.72
CA THR A 16 -37.84 28.72 26.91
C THR A 16 -37.45 27.27 26.73
N VAL A 17 -37.93 26.67 25.64
CA VAL A 17 -37.27 25.51 25.05
C VAL A 17 -35.87 26.04 24.75
N MET A 18 -34.92 25.75 25.63
CA MET A 18 -33.52 25.99 25.31
C MET A 18 -33.24 25.13 24.09
N SER A 19 -33.07 25.77 22.92
CA SER A 19 -32.52 25.11 21.74
C SER A 19 -31.20 24.50 22.16
N GLN A 20 -31.16 23.18 22.38
CA GLN A 20 -29.91 22.50 22.73
C GLN A 20 -28.98 22.54 21.52
N SER A 21 -27.70 22.74 21.78
CA SER A 21 -26.72 22.98 20.73
C SER A 21 -26.43 21.68 20.00
N LEU A 22 -26.42 21.72 18.66
CA LEU A 22 -25.95 20.61 17.82
C LEU A 22 -24.53 20.14 18.19
N ARG A 23 -23.75 21.00 18.86
CA ARG A 23 -22.41 20.70 19.40
C ARG A 23 -22.41 19.63 20.49
N GLU A 24 -23.54 19.40 21.15
CA GLU A 24 -23.72 18.35 22.18
C GLU A 24 -24.06 16.98 21.58
N SER A 25 -24.25 16.94 20.26
CA SER A 25 -24.56 15.73 19.50
C SER A 25 -23.42 15.24 18.62
N VAL A 26 -22.46 16.11 18.32
CA VAL A 26 -21.34 15.85 17.42
C VAL A 26 -20.06 15.85 18.25
N VAL A 27 -19.17 14.91 17.96
CA VAL A 27 -17.99 14.63 18.79
C VAL A 27 -16.73 14.62 17.96
N VAL A 28 -15.59 14.89 18.60
CA VAL A 28 -14.28 14.54 18.05
C VAL A 28 -14.00 13.08 18.40
N VAL A 29 -13.59 12.30 17.41
CA VAL A 29 -13.19 10.90 17.59
C VAL A 29 -11.70 10.81 17.35
N THR A 30 -10.97 10.29 18.35
CA THR A 30 -9.53 10.09 18.28
C THR A 30 -9.22 8.60 18.49
N PRO A 31 -8.64 7.89 17.53
CA PRO A 31 -8.24 6.50 17.65
C PRO A 31 -7.15 6.33 18.71
N THR A 32 -7.32 5.32 19.56
CA THR A 32 -6.34 4.92 20.55
C THR A 32 -5.65 3.65 20.06
N TYR A 33 -4.39 3.78 19.64
CA TYR A 33 -3.62 2.64 19.16
C TYR A 33 -3.01 1.85 20.31
N SER A 34 -3.01 0.52 20.19
CA SER A 34 -2.34 -0.37 21.15
C SER A 34 -0.83 -0.08 21.24
N GLU A 35 -0.21 -0.41 22.38
CA GLU A 35 1.25 -0.28 22.54
C GLU A 35 2.02 -1.03 21.44
N LYS A 36 1.54 -2.22 21.05
CA LYS A 36 2.12 -3.02 19.97
C LYS A 36 2.09 -2.27 18.63
N THR A 37 0.94 -1.69 18.28
CA THR A 37 0.76 -0.91 17.05
C THR A 37 1.66 0.32 17.04
N GLN A 38 1.75 1.05 18.15
CA GLN A 38 2.63 2.21 18.27
C GLN A 38 4.12 1.83 18.13
N GLN A 39 4.53 0.74 18.78
CA GLN A 39 5.89 0.21 18.69
C GLN A 39 6.23 -0.25 17.26
N PHE A 40 5.29 -0.92 16.60
CA PHE A 40 5.40 -1.31 15.19
C PHE A 40 5.60 -0.08 14.31
N LEU A 41 4.70 0.90 14.36
CA LEU A 41 4.76 2.14 13.57
C LEU A 41 6.11 2.86 13.75
N SER A 42 6.57 2.99 14.99
CA SER A 42 7.85 3.63 15.31
C SER A 42 9.05 2.86 14.74
N THR A 43 9.09 1.54 14.95
CA THR A 43 10.21 0.69 14.51
C THR A 43 10.27 0.61 12.98
N PHE A 44 9.10 0.43 12.36
CA PHE A 44 8.96 0.34 10.93
C PHE A 44 9.29 1.66 10.24
N GLY A 45 8.82 2.80 10.78
CA GLY A 45 9.18 4.13 10.29
C GLY A 45 10.69 4.40 10.33
N LYS A 46 11.37 4.00 11.41
CA LYS A 46 12.85 4.10 11.49
C LYS A 46 13.55 3.27 10.42
N HIS A 47 13.03 2.08 10.12
CA HIS A 47 13.60 1.21 9.09
C HIS A 47 13.42 1.80 7.69
N LEU A 48 12.20 2.24 7.35
CA LEU A 48 11.92 2.92 6.09
C LEU A 48 12.83 4.14 5.89
N LYS A 49 13.04 4.93 6.95
CA LYS A 49 13.96 6.08 6.93
C LYS A 49 15.40 5.66 6.62
N SER A 50 15.89 4.59 7.26
CA SER A 50 17.22 4.03 7.00
C SER A 50 17.39 3.55 5.55
N ASP A 51 16.31 3.07 4.94
CA ASP A 51 16.32 2.54 3.57
C ASP A 51 16.09 3.60 2.49
N GLY A 52 15.92 4.87 2.91
CA GLY A 52 15.76 6.03 2.02
C GLY A 52 14.31 6.43 1.74
N PHE A 53 13.32 5.77 2.35
CA PHE A 53 11.89 6.06 2.20
C PHE A 53 11.42 7.14 3.19
N TYR A 54 12.03 8.33 3.12
CA TYR A 54 11.78 9.42 4.07
C TYR A 54 10.31 9.87 4.12
N ALA A 55 9.66 10.03 2.96
CA ALA A 55 8.26 10.45 2.88
C ALA A 55 7.32 9.44 3.56
N ALA A 56 7.51 8.14 3.30
CA ALA A 56 6.73 7.08 3.94
C ALA A 56 6.98 7.01 5.46
N ALA A 57 8.22 7.24 5.91
CA ALA A 57 8.55 7.30 7.32
C ALA A 57 7.89 8.49 8.03
N GLU A 58 7.83 9.66 7.39
CA GLU A 58 7.18 10.86 7.93
C GLU A 58 5.65 10.70 8.03
N VAL A 59 5.05 10.02 7.05
CA VAL A 59 3.64 9.61 7.12
C VAL A 59 3.39 8.72 8.33
N LEU A 60 4.20 7.66 8.52
CA LEU A 60 4.05 6.75 9.68
C LEU A 60 4.20 7.49 11.01
N GLU A 61 5.14 8.42 11.09
CA GLU A 61 5.34 9.24 12.28
C GLU A 61 4.13 10.15 12.54
N SER A 62 3.57 10.75 11.49
CA SER A 62 2.36 11.57 11.57
C SER A 62 1.14 10.73 11.97
N TYR A 63 1.00 9.54 11.38
CA TYR A 63 -0.04 8.57 11.72
C TYR A 63 0.03 8.16 13.20
N SER A 64 1.24 7.97 13.74
CA SER A 64 1.47 7.64 15.15
C SER A 64 1.15 8.76 16.13
N LYS A 65 1.13 10.03 15.68
CA LYS A 65 0.77 11.20 16.50
C LYS A 65 -0.75 11.35 16.68
N GLY A 66 -1.54 10.49 16.03
CA GLY A 66 -2.99 10.47 16.09
C GLY A 66 -3.63 11.27 14.96
N ILE A 67 -4.51 10.62 14.21
CA ILE A 67 -5.44 11.26 13.26
C ILE A 67 -6.75 11.40 14.01
N TYR A 68 -7.46 12.52 13.94
CA TYR A 68 -8.82 12.62 14.49
C TYR A 68 -9.84 12.81 13.37
N GLY A 69 -11.07 12.44 13.67
CA GLY A 69 -12.23 12.70 12.84
C GLY A 69 -13.40 13.23 13.66
N SER A 70 -14.54 13.33 13.01
CA SER A 70 -15.81 13.69 13.63
C SER A 70 -16.68 12.45 13.80
N GLY A 71 -17.66 12.51 14.69
CA GLY A 71 -18.72 11.52 14.82
C GLY A 71 -19.99 12.17 15.33
N PHE A 72 -21.07 11.43 15.40
CA PHE A 72 -22.28 11.90 16.06
C PHE A 72 -22.96 10.81 16.88
N ALA A 73 -23.66 11.24 17.91
CA ALA A 73 -24.37 10.36 18.80
C ALA A 73 -25.67 9.85 18.18
N TYR A 74 -25.91 8.56 18.35
CA TYR A 74 -27.12 7.86 17.94
C TYR A 74 -27.61 6.99 19.09
N ARG A 75 -28.93 6.97 19.30
CA ARG A 75 -29.57 6.06 20.24
C ARG A 75 -30.28 4.96 19.48
N ASP A 76 -29.88 3.72 19.73
CA ASP A 76 -30.61 2.58 19.18
C ASP A 76 -32.02 2.53 19.78
N THR A 77 -33.01 2.43 18.89
CA THR A 77 -34.43 2.43 19.25
C THR A 77 -34.90 1.12 19.87
N ILE A 78 -34.15 0.03 19.68
CA ILE A 78 -34.48 -1.30 20.19
C ILE A 78 -33.82 -1.53 21.55
N SER A 79 -32.49 -1.43 21.63
CA SER A 79 -31.74 -1.72 22.85
C SER A 79 -31.64 -0.51 23.80
N GLY A 80 -31.90 0.71 23.32
CA GLY A 80 -31.73 1.94 24.09
C GLY A 80 -30.27 2.38 24.27
N LYS A 81 -29.31 1.57 23.82
CA LYS A 81 -27.87 1.85 23.92
C LYS A 81 -27.47 3.05 23.06
N MET A 82 -26.44 3.75 23.51
CA MET A 82 -25.88 4.92 22.84
C MET A 82 -24.63 4.54 22.08
N TYR A 83 -24.54 5.03 20.85
CA TYR A 83 -23.42 4.82 19.95
C TYR A 83 -22.92 6.15 19.42
N ILE A 84 -21.62 6.25 19.15
CA ILE A 84 -21.11 7.23 18.21
C ILE A 84 -20.99 6.56 16.84
N VAL A 85 -21.60 7.17 15.84
CA VAL A 85 -21.43 6.80 14.44
C VAL A 85 -20.32 7.67 13.85
N THR A 86 -19.35 7.04 13.20
CA THR A 86 -18.24 7.73 12.51
C THR A 86 -17.85 6.95 11.25
N ASN A 87 -16.84 7.42 10.52
CA ASN A 87 -16.28 6.65 9.42
C ASN A 87 -15.34 5.56 9.90
N ARG A 88 -15.23 4.50 9.12
CA ARG A 88 -14.29 3.42 9.39
C ARG A 88 -12.85 3.92 9.34
N HIS A 89 -12.48 4.71 8.34
CA HIS A 89 -11.10 5.19 8.20
C HIS A 89 -10.64 6.11 9.35
N VAL A 90 -11.58 6.71 10.11
CA VAL A 90 -11.28 7.51 11.31
C VAL A 90 -10.82 6.61 12.46
N VAL A 91 -11.30 5.37 12.51
CA VAL A 91 -10.99 4.38 13.55
C VAL A 91 -10.12 3.24 13.03
N ASP A 92 -9.44 3.43 11.90
CA ASP A 92 -8.52 2.45 11.35
C ASP A 92 -7.50 2.01 12.41
N GLN A 93 -7.22 0.71 12.49
CA GLN A 93 -6.26 0.09 13.44
C GLN A 93 -6.61 0.22 14.93
N ALA A 94 -7.66 0.96 15.27
CA ALA A 94 -8.04 1.24 16.64
C ALA A 94 -9.18 0.31 17.07
N SER A 95 -8.93 -0.46 18.13
CA SER A 95 -10.02 -1.21 18.80
C SER A 95 -10.78 -0.31 19.77
N GLU A 96 -10.13 0.77 20.22
CA GLU A 96 -10.65 1.74 21.17
C GLU A 96 -10.42 3.16 20.67
N VAL A 97 -11.30 4.08 21.06
CA VAL A 97 -11.20 5.49 20.72
C VAL A 97 -11.45 6.37 21.94
N ASP A 98 -10.85 7.53 21.94
CA ASP A 98 -11.21 8.64 22.82
C ASP A 98 -12.23 9.53 22.11
N ILE A 99 -13.23 9.97 22.87
CA ILE A 99 -14.33 10.80 22.39
C ILE A 99 -14.33 12.11 23.16
N GLU A 100 -14.31 13.23 22.45
CA GLU A 100 -14.41 14.56 23.06
C GLU A 100 -15.71 15.23 22.62
N ILE A 101 -16.51 15.67 23.60
CA ILE A 101 -17.76 16.41 23.39
C ILE A 101 -17.59 17.80 23.96
N THR A 102 -18.00 18.82 23.23
CA THR A 102 -17.95 20.21 23.71
C THR A 102 -19.36 20.73 24.01
N SER A 103 -19.66 21.01 25.29
CA SER A 103 -20.89 21.69 25.73
C SER A 103 -20.53 22.95 26.50
N ASN A 104 -21.17 24.09 26.16
CA ASN A 104 -21.03 25.37 26.87
C ASN A 104 -19.56 25.75 27.18
N ASP A 105 -18.68 25.57 26.19
CA ASP A 105 -17.23 25.80 26.24
C ASP A 105 -16.42 24.91 27.20
N ASN A 106 -17.04 23.89 27.78
CA ASN A 106 -16.37 22.79 28.47
C ASN A 106 -16.24 21.58 27.53
N THR A 107 -15.03 21.02 27.46
CA THR A 107 -14.77 19.76 26.76
C THR A 107 -14.79 18.61 27.75
N HIS A 108 -15.67 17.65 27.50
CA HIS A 108 -15.74 16.40 28.24
C HIS A 108 -15.11 15.28 27.40
N LYS A 109 -14.11 14.59 27.97
CA LYS A 109 -13.38 13.51 27.30
C LYS A 109 -13.74 12.17 27.90
N ILE A 110 -14.18 11.24 27.05
CA ILE A 110 -14.46 9.84 27.39
C ILE A 110 -13.38 8.99 26.74
N THR A 111 -12.63 8.23 27.54
CA THR A 111 -11.50 7.42 27.05
C THR A 111 -11.87 5.96 26.84
N ASN A 112 -11.14 5.27 25.97
CA ASN A 112 -11.23 3.81 25.77
C ASN A 112 -12.62 3.29 25.36
N CYS A 113 -13.34 4.05 24.52
CA CYS A 113 -14.63 3.62 23.99
C CYS A 113 -14.43 2.54 22.92
N GLN A 114 -15.13 1.42 23.04
CA GLN A 114 -14.95 0.26 22.15
C GLN A 114 -15.57 0.47 20.78
N VAL A 115 -14.82 0.17 19.72
CA VAL A 115 -15.35 0.05 18.36
C VAL A 115 -16.05 -1.30 18.23
N VAL A 116 -17.39 -1.30 18.23
CA VAL A 116 -18.19 -2.53 18.33
C VAL A 116 -18.64 -3.09 16.98
N ALA A 117 -18.65 -2.27 15.93
CA ALA A 117 -18.98 -2.72 14.58
C ALA A 117 -18.35 -1.79 13.54
N CYS A 118 -17.91 -2.38 12.42
CA CYS A 118 -17.40 -1.66 11.26
C CYS A 118 -17.90 -2.30 9.96
N ASP A 119 -18.08 -1.47 8.94
CA ASP A 119 -18.25 -1.89 7.54
C ASP A 119 -17.06 -1.38 6.71
N ASP A 120 -16.20 -2.32 6.29
CA ASP A 120 -15.00 -1.99 5.50
C ASP A 120 -15.34 -1.48 4.08
N ALA A 121 -16.52 -1.82 3.53
CA ALA A 121 -16.90 -1.44 2.18
C ALA A 121 -17.59 -0.08 2.14
N LEU A 122 -18.45 0.21 3.12
CA LEU A 122 -19.21 1.46 3.21
C LEU A 122 -18.49 2.55 4.00
N ASP A 123 -17.34 2.25 4.61
CA ASP A 123 -16.56 3.18 5.41
C ASP A 123 -17.33 3.71 6.65
N LEU A 124 -17.94 2.79 7.40
CA LEU A 124 -18.74 3.09 8.60
C LEU A 124 -18.22 2.38 9.84
N ALA A 125 -18.31 3.04 11.00
CA ALA A 125 -18.02 2.46 12.30
C ALA A 125 -19.03 2.89 13.37
N LEU A 126 -19.29 1.98 14.32
CA LEU A 126 -20.07 2.21 15.53
C LEU A 126 -19.18 2.03 16.75
N ILE A 127 -19.18 3.04 17.61
CA ILE A 127 -18.47 3.05 18.88
C ILE A 127 -19.51 3.01 19.98
N LEU A 128 -19.38 2.07 20.93
CA LEU A 128 -20.30 1.98 22.07
C LEU A 128 -19.90 2.99 23.15
N LEU A 129 -20.87 3.79 23.58
CA LEU A 129 -20.70 4.70 24.72
C LEU A 129 -21.03 3.99 26.04
N PRO A 130 -20.19 4.14 27.09
CA PRO A 130 -20.52 3.65 28.42
C PRO A 130 -21.78 4.33 28.97
N GLU A 131 -22.64 3.58 29.67
CA GLU A 131 -23.90 4.11 30.19
C GLU A 131 -23.72 5.27 31.17
N SER A 132 -22.60 5.29 31.92
CA SER A 132 -22.25 6.37 32.86
C SER A 132 -22.04 7.72 32.18
N GLU A 133 -21.69 7.73 30.90
CA GLU A 133 -21.25 8.93 30.17
C GLU A 133 -22.35 9.53 29.28
N ILE A 134 -23.53 8.90 29.24
CA ILE A 134 -24.65 9.28 28.35
C ILE A 134 -25.22 10.67 28.70
N GLY A 135 -25.12 11.10 29.97
CA GLY A 135 -25.78 12.31 30.47
C GLY A 135 -25.39 13.62 29.76
N ASN A 136 -24.22 13.65 29.10
CA ASN A 136 -23.68 14.82 28.43
C ASN A 136 -23.89 14.81 26.90
N ILE A 137 -24.59 13.81 26.35
CA ILE A 137 -24.64 13.55 24.91
C ILE A 137 -26.08 13.48 24.41
N ILE A 138 -26.39 14.26 23.38
CA ILE A 138 -27.72 14.30 22.76
C ILE A 138 -27.69 13.48 21.46
N PRO A 139 -28.45 12.38 21.34
CA PRO A 139 -28.50 11.61 20.10
C PRO A 139 -29.23 12.37 18.99
N LEU A 140 -28.77 12.21 17.75
CA LEU A 140 -29.46 12.69 16.56
C LEU A 140 -30.33 11.58 15.96
N PRO A 141 -31.58 11.89 15.57
CA PRO A 141 -32.41 10.94 14.86
C PRO A 141 -31.90 10.74 13.43
N LEU A 142 -31.95 9.48 12.96
CA LEU A 142 -31.72 9.15 11.56
C LEU A 142 -33.02 9.36 10.75
N SER A 143 -32.89 9.83 9.52
CA SER A 143 -33.99 9.99 8.57
C SER A 143 -33.66 9.28 7.26
N VAL A 144 -34.57 8.43 6.80
CA VAL A 144 -34.53 7.76 5.49
C VAL A 144 -35.58 8.32 4.52
N ALA A 145 -36.03 9.56 4.78
CA ALA A 145 -36.95 10.24 3.87
C ALA A 145 -36.33 10.37 2.47
N PRO A 146 -37.12 10.27 1.39
CA PRO A 146 -36.62 10.48 0.03
C PRO A 146 -35.93 11.84 -0.10
N LEU A 147 -34.72 11.82 -0.66
CA LEU A 147 -33.90 13.00 -0.91
C LEU A 147 -33.98 13.41 -2.38
N HIS A 148 -33.93 14.72 -2.63
CA HIS A 148 -33.99 15.28 -3.98
C HIS A 148 -32.82 16.24 -4.22
N ASP A 149 -32.43 16.34 -5.49
CA ASP A 149 -31.47 17.35 -5.91
C ASP A 149 -32.01 18.75 -5.60
N GLY A 150 -31.16 19.60 -5.01
CA GLY A 150 -31.52 20.95 -4.56
C GLY A 150 -32.00 21.04 -3.11
N ASP A 151 -32.21 19.92 -2.41
CA ASP A 151 -32.58 19.95 -0.98
C ASP A 151 -31.47 20.62 -0.16
N ASN A 152 -31.86 21.52 0.76
CA ASN A 152 -30.92 22.18 1.66
C ASN A 152 -30.38 21.19 2.69
N VAL A 153 -29.06 21.17 2.86
CA VAL A 153 -28.37 20.26 3.79
C VAL A 153 -27.32 21.00 4.59
N PHE A 154 -27.06 20.49 5.78
CA PHE A 154 -26.10 21.06 6.72
C PHE A 154 -25.07 20.01 7.11
N THR A 155 -23.86 20.44 7.41
CA THR A 155 -22.82 19.60 8.01
C THR A 155 -22.33 20.27 9.28
N ALA A 156 -22.05 19.45 10.29
CA ALA A 156 -21.57 19.89 11.59
C ALA A 156 -20.46 18.96 12.05
N GLY A 157 -19.25 19.50 12.21
CA GLY A 157 -18.08 18.67 12.51
C GLY A 157 -16.93 19.47 13.11
N TYR A 158 -15.79 18.81 13.22
CA TYR A 158 -14.57 19.34 13.80
C TYR A 158 -13.37 19.25 12.84
N PRO A 159 -13.38 19.94 11.70
CA PRO A 159 -12.20 20.04 10.85
C PRO A 159 -11.01 20.65 11.58
N GLY A 160 -9.82 20.36 11.08
CA GLY A 160 -8.59 20.88 11.64
C GLY A 160 -8.35 22.34 11.30
N LEU A 161 -8.09 23.16 12.32
CA LEU A 161 -7.64 24.53 12.19
C LEU A 161 -6.37 24.73 13.04
N ALA A 162 -5.27 25.12 12.40
CA ALA A 162 -3.95 25.25 13.04
C ALA A 162 -3.53 23.98 13.84
N GLY A 163 -3.87 22.79 13.32
CA GLY A 163 -3.54 21.50 13.92
C GLY A 163 -4.46 21.08 15.08
N LYS A 164 -5.57 21.79 15.34
CA LYS A 164 -6.52 21.44 16.40
C LYS A 164 -7.95 21.28 15.85
N PRO A 165 -8.77 20.39 16.43
CA PRO A 165 -10.19 20.29 16.08
C PRO A 165 -10.91 21.61 16.34
N SER A 166 -11.65 22.12 15.35
CA SER A 166 -12.41 23.37 15.46
C SER A 166 -13.84 23.15 14.98
N TRP A 167 -14.81 23.58 15.79
CA TRP A 167 -16.23 23.47 15.43
C TRP A 167 -16.54 24.21 14.12
N GLN A 168 -17.18 23.51 13.20
CA GLN A 168 -17.65 24.05 11.92
C GLN A 168 -19.08 23.60 11.67
N TYR A 169 -19.97 24.57 11.44
CA TYR A 169 -21.34 24.35 11.00
C TYR A 169 -21.51 25.01 9.63
N ALA A 170 -21.81 24.23 8.60
CA ALA A 170 -21.87 24.70 7.22
C ALA A 170 -23.16 24.27 6.53
N ASN A 171 -23.55 25.03 5.50
CA ASN A 171 -24.77 24.83 4.72
C ASN A 171 -24.41 24.61 3.23
N GLY A 172 -25.22 23.82 2.54
CA GLY A 172 -25.18 23.66 1.09
C GLY A 172 -26.45 22.98 0.59
N ILE A 173 -26.34 22.36 -0.59
CA ILE A 173 -27.45 21.62 -1.22
C ILE A 173 -27.01 20.22 -1.61
N ILE A 174 -27.98 19.32 -1.75
CA ILE A 174 -27.79 18.06 -2.46
C ILE A 174 -27.61 18.38 -3.95
N SER A 175 -26.48 17.96 -4.51
CA SER A 175 -26.17 18.13 -5.94
C SER A 175 -26.40 16.86 -6.75
N ASN A 176 -26.42 15.70 -6.09
CA ASN A 176 -26.90 14.43 -6.63
C ASN A 176 -27.33 13.53 -5.46
N ALA A 177 -28.63 13.27 -5.34
CA ALA A 177 -29.22 12.50 -4.25
C ALA A 177 -28.87 11.00 -4.28
N SER A 178 -28.44 10.46 -5.42
CA SER A 178 -28.20 9.03 -5.61
C SER A 178 -27.03 8.77 -6.56
N LEU A 179 -25.86 9.30 -6.23
CA LEU A 179 -24.64 9.11 -7.00
C LEU A 179 -24.16 7.66 -6.88
N THR A 180 -23.88 7.02 -8.01
CA THR A 180 -23.31 5.66 -8.07
C THR A 180 -21.86 5.74 -8.54
N LEU A 181 -20.93 5.18 -7.77
CA LEU A 181 -19.49 5.20 -8.05
C LEU A 181 -18.93 3.79 -7.98
N GLU A 182 -18.74 3.15 -9.14
CA GLU A 182 -18.18 1.79 -9.23
C GLU A 182 -16.73 1.69 -8.77
N SER A 183 -15.98 2.80 -8.77
CA SER A 183 -14.55 2.83 -8.41
C SER A 183 -14.27 3.00 -6.92
N LEU A 184 -15.25 3.42 -6.10
CA LEU A 184 -15.04 3.74 -4.69
C LEU A 184 -15.50 2.64 -3.73
N VAL A 185 -16.39 1.74 -4.17
CA VAL A 185 -16.80 0.57 -3.38
C VAL A 185 -16.90 -0.65 -4.29
N SER A 186 -16.34 -1.79 -3.84
CA SER A 186 -16.33 -3.04 -4.61
C SER A 186 -17.72 -3.66 -4.84
N THR A 187 -18.77 -3.10 -4.23
CA THR A 187 -20.14 -3.57 -4.38
C THR A 187 -20.93 -2.65 -5.29
N SER A 188 -21.52 -3.21 -6.35
CA SER A 188 -22.39 -2.57 -7.35
C SER A 188 -23.71 -1.98 -6.80
N LYS A 189 -23.81 -1.73 -5.49
CA LYS A 189 -25.01 -1.29 -4.77
C LYS A 189 -24.81 -0.04 -3.91
N SER A 190 -23.58 0.46 -3.76
CA SER A 190 -23.32 1.60 -2.89
C SER A 190 -23.70 2.92 -3.58
N ARG A 191 -24.70 3.59 -3.03
CA ARG A 191 -25.15 4.92 -3.44
C ARG A 191 -24.64 5.96 -2.44
N PHE A 192 -24.19 7.09 -2.95
CA PHE A 192 -23.74 8.23 -2.17
C PHE A 192 -24.67 9.42 -2.37
N ILE A 193 -24.74 10.27 -1.34
CA ILE A 193 -25.34 11.59 -1.45
C ILE A 193 -24.21 12.56 -1.78
N GLN A 194 -24.28 13.18 -2.95
CA GLN A 194 -23.35 14.25 -3.32
C GLN A 194 -23.93 15.60 -2.87
N HIS A 195 -23.14 16.41 -2.19
CA HIS A 195 -23.57 17.72 -1.70
C HIS A 195 -22.48 18.79 -1.81
N THR A 196 -22.90 20.05 -1.70
CA THR A 196 -22.02 21.22 -1.81
C THR A 196 -21.62 21.84 -0.48
N ALA A 197 -22.25 21.41 0.63
CA ALA A 197 -21.91 21.94 1.96
C ALA A 197 -20.42 21.72 2.26
N PRO A 198 -19.64 22.75 2.67
CA PRO A 198 -18.20 22.65 2.88
C PRO A 198 -17.78 21.55 3.87
N VAL A 199 -16.86 20.68 3.43
CA VAL A 199 -16.26 19.58 4.21
C VAL A 199 -14.75 19.64 4.02
N ASP A 200 -14.02 19.68 5.14
CA ASP A 200 -12.56 19.76 5.20
C ASP A 200 -11.97 18.60 6.00
N ALA A 201 -10.65 18.41 5.95
CA ALA A 201 -9.97 17.35 6.70
C ALA A 201 -10.30 17.43 8.21
N GLY A 202 -10.69 16.31 8.81
CA GLY A 202 -11.22 16.22 10.17
C GLY A 202 -12.76 16.27 10.27
N SER A 203 -13.45 16.67 9.18
CA SER A 203 -14.92 16.59 9.09
C SER A 203 -15.41 15.18 8.72
N SER A 204 -14.53 14.26 8.31
CA SER A 204 -14.92 12.87 8.04
C SER A 204 -15.57 12.25 9.28
N GLY A 205 -16.74 11.66 9.09
CA GLY A 205 -17.59 11.08 10.12
C GLY A 205 -18.62 12.05 10.70
N SER A 206 -18.61 13.33 10.29
CA SER A 206 -19.67 14.28 10.66
C SER A 206 -21.00 13.94 10.00
N PRO A 207 -22.15 14.25 10.65
CA PRO A 207 -23.45 14.02 10.06
C PRO A 207 -23.72 14.99 8.90
N LEU A 208 -24.39 14.48 7.87
CA LEU A 208 -25.12 15.27 6.89
C LEU A 208 -26.58 15.39 7.37
N LEU A 209 -27.04 16.63 7.50
CA LEU A 209 -28.26 16.97 8.23
C LEU A 209 -29.28 17.66 7.34
N ILE A 210 -30.55 17.46 7.65
CA ILE A 210 -31.66 18.32 7.22
C ILE A 210 -32.31 18.97 8.43
N LYS A 211 -32.94 20.14 8.24
CA LYS A 211 -33.76 20.75 9.29
C LYS A 211 -35.04 19.96 9.51
N THR A 212 -35.45 19.84 10.77
CA THR A 212 -36.69 19.16 11.14
C THR A 212 -37.28 19.81 12.37
N ASP A 213 -38.55 20.21 12.31
CA ASP A 213 -39.19 20.97 13.40
C ASP A 213 -39.59 20.11 14.61
N ASN A 214 -39.44 18.79 14.53
CA ASN A 214 -40.00 17.82 15.48
C ASN A 214 -38.97 17.19 16.42
N ASN A 215 -37.75 17.72 16.53
CA ASN A 215 -36.75 17.20 17.46
C ASN A 215 -35.96 18.31 18.16
N ILE A 216 -35.31 17.94 19.27
CA ILE A 216 -34.68 18.85 20.23
C ILE A 216 -33.52 19.65 19.62
N THR A 217 -32.82 19.07 18.64
CA THR A 217 -31.67 19.70 17.95
C THR A 217 -32.09 20.47 16.68
N GLY A 218 -33.36 20.38 16.27
CA GLY A 218 -33.88 20.92 15.03
C GLY A 218 -33.35 20.25 13.75
N HIS A 219 -32.66 19.11 13.86
CA HIS A 219 -31.97 18.45 12.74
C HIS A 219 -32.12 16.93 12.76
N SER A 220 -32.21 16.32 11.59
CA SER A 220 -32.16 14.87 11.41
C SER A 220 -31.01 14.48 10.49
N VAL A 221 -30.36 13.36 10.76
CA VAL A 221 -29.25 12.84 9.97
C VAL A 221 -29.78 12.10 8.76
N ILE A 222 -29.38 12.52 7.56
CA ILE A 222 -29.69 11.84 6.29
C ILE A 222 -28.49 11.06 5.73
N GLY A 223 -27.30 11.28 6.29
CA GLY A 223 -26.09 10.56 5.93
C GLY A 223 -24.90 10.97 6.78
N ILE A 224 -23.72 10.47 6.43
CA ILE A 224 -22.46 10.75 7.11
C ILE A 224 -21.38 11.10 6.10
N ASN A 225 -20.74 12.25 6.29
CA ASN A 225 -19.72 12.77 5.37
C ASN A 225 -18.48 11.89 5.42
N THR A 226 -17.96 11.46 4.27
CA THR A 226 -16.77 10.59 4.17
C THR A 226 -15.68 11.21 3.30
N TRP A 227 -15.91 11.28 1.99
CA TRP A 227 -14.90 11.59 0.99
C TRP A 227 -15.20 12.90 0.26
N LYS A 228 -14.12 13.56 -0.17
CA LYS A 228 -14.16 14.68 -1.11
C LYS A 228 -13.63 14.21 -2.45
N ALA A 229 -14.32 14.54 -3.54
CA ALA A 229 -13.85 14.16 -4.87
C ALA A 229 -12.60 14.97 -5.23
N ASN A 230 -11.44 14.31 -5.34
CA ASN A 230 -10.19 14.96 -5.71
C ASN A 230 -10.30 15.67 -7.06
N GLY A 231 -9.77 16.89 -7.15
CA GLY A 231 -9.78 17.69 -8.38
C GLY A 231 -11.13 18.35 -8.72
N ARG A 232 -12.15 18.26 -7.84
CA ARG A 232 -13.42 18.98 -7.98
C ARG A 232 -13.73 19.77 -6.71
N GLU A 233 -14.08 21.03 -6.86
CA GLU A 233 -14.55 21.86 -5.75
C GLU A 233 -16.03 21.58 -5.46
N ASN A 234 -16.44 21.77 -4.21
CA ASN A 234 -17.83 21.63 -3.75
C ASN A 234 -18.51 20.31 -4.14
N THR A 235 -17.71 19.23 -4.22
CA THR A 235 -18.17 17.88 -4.54
C THR A 235 -17.83 16.96 -3.37
N ASN A 236 -18.68 16.97 -2.35
CA ASN A 236 -18.52 16.19 -1.13
C ASN A 236 -19.50 15.01 -1.14
N LEU A 237 -19.08 13.89 -0.57
CA LEU A 237 -19.84 12.64 -0.55
C LEU A 237 -20.22 12.25 0.88
N ALA A 238 -21.48 11.87 1.04
CA ALA A 238 -21.99 11.27 2.27
C ALA A 238 -22.57 9.88 2.01
N ILE A 239 -22.34 8.98 2.96
CA ILE A 239 -22.96 7.65 3.00
C ILE A 239 -24.38 7.81 3.54
N PRO A 240 -25.43 7.30 2.88
CA PRO A 240 -26.82 7.48 3.33
C PRO A 240 -27.11 6.88 4.70
N ALA A 241 -28.06 7.48 5.44
CA ALA A 241 -28.48 6.99 6.76
C ALA A 241 -29.02 5.55 6.74
N SER A 242 -29.54 5.07 5.60
CA SER A 242 -29.96 3.67 5.44
C SER A 242 -28.83 2.67 5.65
N ALA A 243 -27.61 3.00 5.23
CA ALA A 243 -26.43 2.15 5.45
C ALA A 243 -26.05 2.06 6.93
N ILE A 244 -26.28 3.13 7.70
CA ILE A 244 -26.05 3.16 9.15
C ILE A 244 -27.05 2.22 9.83
N ILE A 245 -28.32 2.25 9.42
CA ILE A 245 -29.36 1.35 9.91
C ILE A 245 -29.00 -0.11 9.58
N GLU A 246 -28.60 -0.41 8.35
CA GLU A 246 -28.16 -1.75 7.95
C GLU A 246 -26.98 -2.26 8.82
N LEU A 247 -26.01 -1.40 9.14
CA LEU A 247 -24.89 -1.74 10.01
C LEU A 247 -25.35 -2.07 11.44
N ILE A 248 -26.27 -1.28 11.99
CA ILE A 248 -26.85 -1.49 13.33
C ILE A 248 -27.66 -2.80 13.37
N GLU A 249 -28.54 -3.03 12.40
CA GLU A 249 -29.36 -4.25 12.32
C GLU A 249 -28.51 -5.51 12.19
N LYS A 250 -27.38 -5.43 11.48
CA LYS A 250 -26.46 -6.56 11.29
C LYS A 250 -25.64 -6.90 12.54
N ASN A 251 -25.27 -5.91 13.36
CA ASN A 251 -24.26 -6.11 14.42
C ASN A 251 -24.76 -5.85 15.85
N VAL A 252 -25.81 -5.05 16.03
CA VAL A 252 -26.18 -4.47 17.33
C VAL A 252 -27.61 -4.85 17.73
N GLY A 253 -28.52 -5.01 16.76
CA GLY A 253 -29.94 -5.33 17.00
C GLY A 253 -30.29 -6.82 17.12
N GLN A 254 -29.33 -7.74 16.97
CA GLN A 254 -29.60 -9.18 17.03
C GLN A 254 -29.37 -9.74 18.45
N PRO A 255 -30.25 -10.64 18.95
CA PRO A 255 -29.92 -11.42 20.15
C PRO A 255 -28.62 -12.16 19.88
N ALA A 256 -27.65 -12.08 20.80
CA ALA A 256 -26.28 -12.59 20.68
C ALA A 256 -26.20 -13.78 19.71
N THR A 257 -25.97 -13.50 18.43
CA THR A 257 -25.86 -14.54 17.42
C THR A 257 -24.59 -15.28 17.81
N ASN A 258 -24.71 -16.55 18.22
CA ASN A 258 -23.60 -17.33 18.77
C ASN A 258 -22.34 -17.08 17.94
N ASP A 259 -21.27 -16.57 18.56
CA ASP A 259 -20.05 -16.17 17.84
C ASP A 259 -19.49 -17.29 16.97
N SER A 260 -19.77 -18.54 17.33
CA SER A 260 -19.48 -19.74 16.52
C SER A 260 -20.18 -19.72 15.15
N ILE A 261 -21.42 -19.26 15.06
CA ILE A 261 -22.18 -19.13 13.80
C ILE A 261 -21.55 -18.02 12.95
N ARG A 262 -21.34 -16.83 13.55
CA ARG A 262 -20.73 -15.68 12.85
C ARG A 262 -19.34 -16.02 12.33
N LEU A 263 -18.52 -16.68 13.15
CA LEU A 263 -17.20 -17.16 12.77
C LEU A 263 -17.29 -18.19 11.65
N LYS A 264 -18.22 -19.15 11.72
CA LYS A 264 -18.41 -20.16 10.66
C LYS A 264 -18.77 -19.52 9.33
N GLU A 265 -19.74 -18.61 9.32
CA GLU A 265 -20.15 -17.88 8.11
C GLU A 265 -18.99 -17.06 7.55
N ARG A 266 -18.24 -16.37 8.42
CA ARG A 266 -17.05 -15.62 8.03
C ARG A 266 -15.98 -16.53 7.43
N ALA A 267 -15.66 -17.63 8.09
CA ALA A 267 -14.66 -18.60 7.63
C ALA A 267 -15.03 -19.25 6.29
N GLN A 268 -16.31 -19.53 6.06
CA GLN A 268 -16.83 -19.99 4.77
C GLN A 268 -16.75 -18.87 3.72
N GLY A 269 -17.10 -17.63 4.09
CA GLY A 269 -16.97 -16.44 3.26
C GLY A 269 -15.56 -16.23 2.73
N LEU A 270 -14.54 -16.49 3.56
CA LEU A 270 -13.13 -16.44 3.14
C LEU A 270 -12.87 -17.35 1.94
N THR A 271 -13.38 -18.59 1.95
CA THR A 271 -13.17 -19.55 0.84
C THR A 271 -13.76 -19.10 -0.50
N LYS A 272 -14.78 -18.21 -0.44
CA LYS A 272 -15.33 -17.56 -1.61
C LYS A 272 -14.48 -16.33 -2.01
N ALA A 273 -14.14 -15.48 -1.04
CA ALA A 273 -13.38 -14.26 -1.26
C ALA A 273 -12.02 -14.51 -1.91
N VAL A 274 -11.29 -15.54 -1.46
CA VAL A 274 -9.99 -15.94 -2.04
C VAL A 274 -10.09 -16.36 -3.50
N LYS A 275 -11.28 -16.75 -4.00
CA LYS A 275 -11.47 -17.12 -5.41
C LYS A 275 -11.79 -15.92 -6.31
N GLU A 276 -12.15 -14.78 -5.72
CA GLU A 276 -12.50 -13.57 -6.45
C GLU A 276 -11.26 -12.70 -6.70
N THR A 277 -10.64 -12.20 -5.63
CA THR A 277 -9.47 -11.31 -5.69
C THR A 277 -8.90 -11.06 -4.29
N TYR A 278 -7.62 -10.69 -4.19
CA TYR A 278 -7.02 -10.26 -2.92
C TYR A 278 -7.81 -9.11 -2.28
N LYS A 279 -8.45 -8.24 -3.08
CA LYS A 279 -9.27 -7.12 -2.57
C LYS A 279 -10.45 -7.61 -1.72
N SER A 280 -11.07 -8.73 -2.09
CA SER A 280 -12.14 -9.37 -1.31
C SER A 280 -11.63 -10.00 -0.02
N VAL A 281 -10.32 -10.27 0.09
CA VAL A 281 -9.67 -10.87 1.26
C VAL A 281 -9.20 -9.81 2.27
N ILE A 282 -8.96 -8.56 1.86
CA ILE A 282 -8.52 -7.46 2.75
C ILE A 282 -9.40 -7.35 4.02
N PRO A 283 -10.75 -7.39 3.95
CA PRO A 283 -11.62 -7.35 5.14
C PRO A 283 -11.41 -8.50 6.12
N TYR A 284 -10.77 -9.60 5.71
CA TYR A 284 -10.48 -10.74 6.56
C TYR A 284 -9.15 -10.60 7.29
N VAL A 285 -8.25 -9.71 6.91
CA VAL A 285 -6.95 -9.55 7.59
C VAL A 285 -7.12 -8.62 8.78
N SER A 286 -6.70 -9.03 9.98
CA SER A 286 -6.78 -8.17 11.18
C SER A 286 -5.65 -7.16 11.22
N TYR A 287 -5.85 -6.08 11.98
CA TYR A 287 -4.79 -5.13 12.27
C TYR A 287 -3.80 -5.65 13.31
N GLY A 288 -4.24 -6.55 14.19
CA GLY A 288 -3.34 -7.39 14.98
C GLY A 288 -2.29 -8.06 14.09
N PHE A 289 -2.71 -8.72 13.01
CA PHE A 289 -1.78 -9.37 12.06
C PHE A 289 -0.79 -8.37 11.45
N VAL A 290 -1.28 -7.20 11.02
CA VAL A 290 -0.45 -6.14 10.43
C VAL A 290 0.62 -5.67 11.43
N SER A 291 0.23 -5.48 12.69
CA SER A 291 1.13 -4.98 13.74
C SER A 291 2.23 -5.97 14.16
N GLU A 292 2.06 -7.27 13.87
CA GLU A 292 3.03 -8.32 14.18
C GLU A 292 4.09 -8.52 13.08
N ILE A 293 3.93 -7.85 11.93
CA ILE A 293 4.89 -7.91 10.83
C ILE A 293 6.18 -7.19 11.22
N SER A 294 7.32 -7.88 11.19
CA SER A 294 8.61 -7.21 11.33
C SER A 294 8.98 -6.45 10.05
N ALA A 295 9.84 -5.45 10.15
CA ALA A 295 10.31 -4.71 8.97
C ALA A 295 10.97 -5.63 7.93
N SER A 296 11.65 -6.69 8.36
CA SER A 296 12.15 -7.75 7.47
C SER A 296 11.04 -8.61 6.85
N THR A 297 10.00 -8.99 7.61
CA THR A 297 8.82 -9.69 7.08
C THR A 297 8.11 -8.85 6.01
N PHE A 298 8.05 -7.54 6.20
CA PHE A 298 7.40 -6.63 5.27
C PHE A 298 8.03 -6.71 3.87
N TYR A 299 9.36 -6.73 3.77
CA TYR A 299 10.02 -6.89 2.48
C TYR A 299 9.75 -8.25 1.86
N ASP A 300 9.80 -9.31 2.66
CA ASP A 300 9.44 -10.64 2.19
C ASP A 300 8.01 -10.65 1.63
N LEU A 301 7.08 -9.95 2.29
CA LEU A 301 5.69 -9.82 1.89
C LEU A 301 5.52 -9.04 0.58
N ILE A 302 6.21 -7.92 0.38
CA ILE A 302 6.17 -7.20 -0.90
C ILE A 302 6.70 -8.12 -2.02
N ILE A 303 7.83 -8.79 -1.78
CA ILE A 303 8.47 -9.66 -2.78
C ILE A 303 7.55 -10.83 -3.18
N GLN A 304 6.73 -11.32 -2.24
CA GLN A 304 5.79 -12.42 -2.43
C GLN A 304 4.46 -11.99 -3.06
N SER A 305 4.15 -10.70 -3.00
CA SER A 305 2.89 -10.17 -3.53
C SER A 305 2.87 -10.24 -5.05
N SER A 306 1.70 -10.51 -5.63
CA SER A 306 1.48 -10.43 -7.08
C SER A 306 1.78 -9.03 -7.61
N ASP A 307 2.09 -8.88 -8.91
CA ASP A 307 2.40 -7.56 -9.50
C ASP A 307 1.29 -6.54 -9.24
N ASN A 308 0.03 -6.97 -9.37
CA ASN A 308 -1.14 -6.14 -9.08
C ASN A 308 -1.26 -5.74 -7.60
N ALA A 309 -0.85 -6.62 -6.69
CA ALA A 309 -0.80 -6.31 -5.27
C ALA A 309 0.38 -5.38 -4.96
N GLN A 310 1.56 -5.57 -5.55
CA GLN A 310 2.71 -4.66 -5.39
C GLN A 310 2.39 -3.24 -5.86
N THR A 311 1.69 -3.09 -7.00
CA THR A 311 1.21 -1.78 -7.45
C THR A 311 0.27 -1.14 -6.41
N ALA A 312 -0.72 -1.89 -5.92
CA ALA A 312 -1.66 -1.39 -4.93
C ALA A 312 -1.00 -1.08 -3.56
N ILE A 313 0.02 -1.85 -3.18
CA ILE A 313 0.87 -1.58 -2.03
C ILE A 313 1.54 -0.22 -2.24
N ASN A 314 2.27 -0.02 -3.34
CA ASN A 314 2.96 1.24 -3.63
C ASN A 314 2.01 2.44 -3.62
N GLU A 315 0.84 2.32 -4.27
CA GLU A 315 -0.20 3.36 -4.24
C GLU A 315 -0.65 3.68 -2.81
N SER A 316 -0.80 2.67 -1.95
CA SER A 316 -1.16 2.88 -0.54
C SER A 316 -0.08 3.66 0.21
N TYR A 317 1.20 3.41 -0.07
CA TYR A 317 2.30 4.19 0.51
C TYR A 317 2.33 5.63 -0.01
N GLU A 318 2.10 5.85 -1.30
CA GLU A 318 2.02 7.20 -1.89
C GLU A 318 0.84 8.01 -1.33
N GLN A 319 -0.26 7.34 -1.00
CA GLN A 319 -1.44 7.95 -0.37
C GLN A 319 -1.30 8.14 1.14
N GLY A 320 -0.17 7.78 1.73
CA GLY A 320 0.05 7.90 3.16
C GLY A 320 -0.69 6.87 4.02
N LYS A 321 -1.01 5.70 3.45
CA LYS A 321 -1.72 4.56 4.09
C LYS A 321 -0.86 3.29 4.13
N PRO A 322 0.31 3.33 4.78
CA PRO A 322 1.28 2.23 4.74
C PRO A 322 0.74 0.91 5.33
N LEU A 323 -0.12 0.99 6.35
CA LEU A 323 -0.72 -0.19 6.98
C LEU A 323 -1.70 -0.92 6.05
N ASP A 324 -2.41 -0.18 5.20
CA ASP A 324 -3.26 -0.76 4.16
C ASP A 324 -2.41 -1.51 3.13
N GLY A 325 -1.24 -0.97 2.77
CA GLY A 325 -0.26 -1.67 1.94
C GLY A 325 0.15 -3.02 2.53
N ILE A 326 0.48 -3.06 3.81
CA ILE A 326 0.82 -4.33 4.49
C ILE A 326 -0.37 -5.29 4.43
N ARG A 327 -1.58 -4.81 4.73
CA ARG A 327 -2.81 -5.60 4.72
C ARG A 327 -3.12 -6.17 3.33
N ILE A 328 -2.87 -5.41 2.27
CA ILE A 328 -2.99 -5.85 0.87
C ILE A 328 -2.04 -7.03 0.60
N GLY A 329 -0.77 -6.92 0.99
CA GLY A 329 0.19 -8.01 0.76
C GLY A 329 -0.15 -9.27 1.55
N ILE A 330 -0.63 -9.15 2.79
CA ILE A 330 -1.10 -10.31 3.58
C ILE A 330 -2.31 -10.95 2.85
N ALA A 331 -3.28 -10.15 2.45
CA ALA A 331 -4.48 -10.61 1.76
C ALA A 331 -4.16 -11.34 0.45
N ASP A 332 -3.20 -10.83 -0.32
CA ASP A 332 -2.72 -11.44 -1.56
C ASP A 332 -2.01 -12.78 -1.29
N ILE A 333 -1.15 -12.86 -0.27
CA ILE A 333 -0.51 -14.12 0.14
C ILE A 333 -1.55 -15.17 0.57
N ILE A 334 -2.54 -14.78 1.38
CA ILE A 334 -3.64 -15.67 1.78
C ILE A 334 -4.38 -16.18 0.53
N CYS A 335 -4.74 -15.26 -0.37
CA CYS A 335 -5.41 -15.57 -1.63
C CYS A 335 -4.63 -16.60 -2.45
N GLN A 336 -3.35 -16.34 -2.71
CA GLN A 336 -2.47 -17.23 -3.46
C GLN A 336 -2.38 -18.63 -2.84
N LYS A 337 -2.17 -18.72 -1.52
CA LYS A 337 -2.07 -20.02 -0.82
C LYS A 337 -3.37 -20.82 -0.87
N PHE A 338 -4.50 -20.16 -0.62
CA PHE A 338 -5.81 -20.81 -0.61
C PHE A 338 -6.22 -21.29 -1.99
N VAL A 339 -5.96 -20.50 -3.03
CA VAL A 339 -6.27 -20.87 -4.42
C VAL A 339 -5.34 -21.99 -4.90
N GLN A 340 -4.03 -21.90 -4.65
CA GLN A 340 -3.06 -22.91 -5.10
C GLN A 340 -3.38 -24.31 -4.56
N LYS A 341 -3.92 -24.40 -3.34
CA LYS A 341 -4.28 -25.67 -2.72
C LYS A 341 -5.78 -25.99 -2.80
N ASP A 342 -6.66 -25.09 -3.25
CA ASP A 342 -8.13 -25.22 -3.14
C ASP A 342 -8.58 -25.60 -1.71
N TYR A 343 -8.06 -24.88 -0.71
CA TYR A 343 -8.47 -25.07 0.69
C TYR A 343 -9.95 -24.72 0.89
N LYS A 344 -10.68 -25.60 1.58
CA LYS A 344 -12.10 -25.45 1.91
C LYS A 344 -12.28 -25.45 3.42
N PHE A 345 -13.29 -24.74 3.90
CA PHE A 345 -13.64 -24.74 5.32
C PHE A 345 -13.91 -26.18 5.78
N ASN A 346 -13.26 -26.59 6.87
CA ASN A 346 -13.51 -27.89 7.48
C ASN A 346 -14.33 -27.74 8.77
N LYS A 347 -13.74 -27.11 9.79
CA LYS A 347 -14.35 -26.94 11.11
C LYS A 347 -13.74 -25.77 11.88
N ILE A 348 -14.48 -25.29 12.87
CA ILE A 348 -13.92 -24.45 13.94
C ILE A 348 -13.24 -25.41 14.93
N VAL A 349 -11.94 -25.21 15.16
CA VAL A 349 -11.12 -26.03 16.06
C VAL A 349 -11.35 -25.60 17.51
N SER A 350 -11.33 -24.30 17.76
CA SER A 350 -11.52 -23.70 19.08
C SER A 350 -12.11 -22.29 18.95
N ILE A 351 -12.83 -21.86 19.99
CA ILE A 351 -13.28 -20.49 20.17
C ILE A 351 -13.15 -20.14 21.66
N ASP A 352 -12.45 -19.05 21.94
CA ASP A 352 -12.30 -18.45 23.26
C ASP A 352 -13.10 -17.15 23.26
N ALA A 353 -14.30 -17.21 23.82
CA ALA A 353 -15.23 -16.08 23.84
C ALA A 353 -14.74 -14.93 24.73
N ASP A 354 -14.00 -15.24 25.81
CA ASP A 354 -13.49 -14.25 26.75
C ASP A 354 -12.33 -13.46 26.14
N LYS A 355 -11.46 -14.14 25.38
CA LYS A 355 -10.36 -13.50 24.66
C LYS A 355 -10.75 -13.03 23.28
N HIS A 356 -11.97 -13.32 22.83
CA HIS A 356 -12.42 -13.03 21.48
C HIS A 356 -11.48 -13.57 20.39
N THR A 357 -10.99 -14.80 20.57
CA THR A 357 -10.07 -15.48 19.62
C THR A 357 -10.61 -16.84 19.20
N ALA A 358 -10.16 -17.35 18.05
CA ALA A 358 -10.56 -18.66 17.56
C ALA A 358 -9.52 -19.28 16.63
N THR A 359 -9.61 -20.59 16.45
CA THR A 359 -8.84 -21.33 15.45
C THR A 359 -9.79 -22.03 14.49
N VAL A 360 -9.54 -21.89 13.19
CA VAL A 360 -10.34 -22.50 12.12
C VAL A 360 -9.46 -23.34 11.21
N GLU A 361 -9.86 -24.59 10.99
CA GLU A 361 -9.17 -25.53 10.11
C GLU A 361 -9.78 -25.50 8.70
N TYR A 362 -8.90 -25.44 7.71
CA TYR A 362 -9.22 -25.62 6.30
C TYR A 362 -8.56 -26.88 5.75
N ILE A 363 -9.18 -27.54 4.79
CA ILE A 363 -8.74 -28.84 4.24
C ILE A 363 -8.64 -28.80 2.71
N SER A 364 -7.61 -29.48 2.19
CA SER A 364 -7.45 -29.81 0.78
C SER A 364 -6.85 -31.21 0.63
N GLY A 365 -7.66 -32.15 0.13
CA GLY A 365 -7.29 -33.57 0.11
C GLY A 365 -7.00 -34.07 1.54
N ASN A 366 -5.77 -34.53 1.78
CA ASN A 366 -5.31 -34.99 3.09
C ASN A 366 -4.50 -33.93 3.87
N LYS A 367 -4.40 -32.70 3.34
CA LYS A 367 -3.64 -31.61 3.98
C LYS A 367 -4.60 -30.65 4.65
N THR A 368 -4.27 -30.23 5.86
CA THR A 368 -4.99 -29.19 6.59
C THR A 368 -4.10 -27.98 6.82
N ILE A 369 -4.73 -26.82 7.02
CA ILE A 369 -4.10 -25.60 7.50
C ILE A 369 -5.01 -24.95 8.55
N ASP A 370 -4.42 -24.61 9.67
CA ASP A 370 -5.10 -23.87 10.73
C ASP A 370 -4.85 -22.38 10.58
N THR A 371 -5.91 -21.61 10.78
CA THR A 371 -5.88 -20.15 10.77
C THR A 371 -6.33 -19.65 12.14
N GLU A 372 -5.62 -18.66 12.64
CA GLU A 372 -5.95 -17.98 13.89
C GLU A 372 -6.78 -16.74 13.59
N TRP A 373 -7.82 -16.53 14.38
CA TRP A 373 -8.76 -15.43 14.23
C TRP A 373 -8.92 -14.66 15.54
N GLU A 374 -9.25 -13.38 15.41
CA GLU A 374 -9.71 -12.50 16.49
C GLU A 374 -10.96 -11.73 16.07
N LEU A 375 -11.82 -11.41 17.04
CA LEU A 375 -12.94 -10.51 16.84
C LEU A 375 -12.43 -9.08 16.99
N GLU A 376 -12.23 -8.41 15.86
CA GLU A 376 -11.71 -7.05 15.79
C GLU A 376 -12.78 -6.14 15.18
N GLN A 377 -13.18 -5.09 15.91
CA GLN A 377 -14.16 -4.11 15.45
C GLN A 377 -15.49 -4.75 15.01
N GLY A 378 -15.97 -5.72 15.79
CA GLY A 378 -17.19 -6.48 15.52
C GLY A 378 -17.09 -7.53 14.41
N ASN A 379 -15.92 -7.74 13.80
CA ASN A 379 -15.73 -8.70 12.71
C ASN A 379 -14.67 -9.74 13.08
N TRP A 380 -14.94 -11.01 12.79
CA TRP A 380 -13.90 -12.04 12.85
C TRP A 380 -12.90 -11.80 11.71
N ARG A 381 -11.63 -11.64 12.08
CA ARG A 381 -10.50 -11.41 11.16
C ARG A 381 -9.35 -12.35 11.50
N ILE A 382 -8.62 -12.78 10.48
CA ILE A 382 -7.43 -13.62 10.54
C ILE A 382 -6.30 -12.80 11.14
N LYS A 383 -5.72 -13.32 12.22
CA LYS A 383 -4.53 -12.77 12.88
C LYS A 383 -3.26 -13.58 12.62
N GLY A 384 -3.40 -14.79 12.07
CA GLY A 384 -2.28 -15.67 11.78
C GLY A 384 -2.73 -16.94 11.07
N ALA A 385 -1.77 -17.74 10.59
CA ALA A 385 -2.03 -19.06 10.06
C ALA A 385 -0.79 -19.95 10.17
N ASP A 386 -1.00 -21.22 10.53
CA ASP A 386 0.06 -22.21 10.62
C ASP A 386 0.79 -22.34 9.28
N ASN A 387 2.13 -22.40 9.33
CA ASN A 387 3.00 -22.43 8.15
C ASN A 387 2.86 -21.20 7.21
N MET A 388 2.42 -20.04 7.70
CA MET A 388 2.73 -18.73 7.08
C MET A 388 4.07 -18.14 7.56
N ASN A 389 4.97 -18.97 8.09
CA ASN A 389 6.36 -18.60 8.36
C ASN A 389 7.19 -18.56 7.06
N LYS A 390 7.53 -17.34 6.62
CA LYS A 390 8.79 -16.83 6.02
C LYS A 390 9.67 -17.61 5.02
N THR A 391 9.35 -18.83 4.60
CA THR A 391 10.28 -19.61 3.72
C THR A 391 9.66 -20.28 2.50
N ASP A 392 8.35 -20.25 2.30
CA ASP A 392 7.68 -21.12 1.31
C ASP A 392 7.25 -20.46 0.00
N ILE A 393 7.66 -19.21 -0.30
CA ILE A 393 7.07 -18.46 -1.43
C ILE A 393 8.14 -17.68 -2.23
N GLU A 394 9.11 -18.39 -2.80
CA GLU A 394 9.08 -18.85 -4.20
C GLU A 394 9.77 -20.22 -4.13
N PRO A 395 9.24 -21.30 -4.73
CA PRO A 395 10.03 -22.52 -4.80
C PRO A 395 11.36 -22.20 -5.49
N ASN A 396 12.47 -22.70 -4.93
CA ASN A 396 13.76 -22.67 -5.63
C ASN A 396 13.53 -23.11 -7.08
N GLY A 397 14.04 -22.34 -8.04
CA GLY A 397 13.68 -22.55 -9.44
C GLY A 397 13.74 -21.27 -10.29
N ILE A 398 13.16 -21.34 -11.48
CA ILE A 398 13.20 -20.24 -12.46
C ILE A 398 12.34 -19.08 -11.94
N SER A 399 12.96 -17.94 -11.66
CA SER A 399 12.28 -16.72 -11.24
C SER A 399 11.74 -15.97 -12.45
N LYS A 400 10.43 -15.67 -12.42
CA LYS A 400 9.74 -14.87 -13.45
C LYS A 400 9.71 -13.38 -13.14
N THR A 401 10.19 -12.99 -11.97
CA THR A 401 10.14 -11.63 -11.41
C THR A 401 11.53 -11.02 -11.22
N TYR A 402 12.60 -11.78 -11.48
CA TYR A 402 13.96 -11.26 -11.41
C TYR A 402 14.20 -10.17 -12.47
N GLY A 403 14.52 -8.99 -11.97
CA GLY A 403 14.75 -7.79 -12.72
C GLY A 403 14.83 -6.60 -11.76
N PHE A 404 15.54 -5.57 -12.18
CA PHE A 404 15.72 -4.33 -11.45
C PHE A 404 16.00 -3.23 -12.49
N GLY A 405 15.80 -1.97 -12.09
CA GLY A 405 15.90 -0.80 -12.96
C GLY A 405 17.23 -0.72 -13.70
N THR A 406 18.22 -0.08 -13.10
CA THR A 406 19.57 0.06 -13.68
C THR A 406 20.57 -0.60 -12.74
N SER A 407 21.55 -1.32 -13.27
CA SER A 407 22.69 -1.82 -12.52
C SER A 407 23.99 -1.34 -13.11
N ILE A 408 24.93 -1.02 -12.24
CA ILE A 408 26.26 -0.57 -12.60
C ILE A 408 27.23 -1.69 -12.31
N TYR A 409 28.07 -2.02 -13.29
CA TYR A 409 29.13 -3.02 -13.18
C TYR A 409 30.48 -2.38 -13.41
N ALA A 410 31.47 -2.76 -12.62
CA ALA A 410 32.89 -2.59 -12.92
C ALA A 410 33.44 -3.93 -13.41
N ASN A 411 33.86 -3.97 -14.67
CA ASN A 411 34.26 -5.18 -15.39
C ASN A 411 35.75 -5.17 -15.71
N VAL A 412 36.38 -6.34 -15.60
CA VAL A 412 37.73 -6.61 -16.10
C VAL A 412 37.70 -7.83 -17.01
N GLY A 413 38.29 -7.71 -18.20
CA GLY A 413 38.43 -8.80 -19.16
C GLY A 413 39.88 -9.26 -19.31
N PHE A 414 40.10 -10.56 -19.17
CA PHE A 414 41.40 -11.22 -19.27
C PHE A 414 41.48 -12.00 -20.60
N PRO A 415 42.25 -11.51 -21.58
CA PRO A 415 42.41 -12.22 -22.85
C PRO A 415 43.22 -13.51 -22.68
N PHE A 416 42.83 -14.56 -23.39
CA PHE A 416 43.61 -15.77 -23.57
C PHE A 416 44.80 -15.55 -24.51
N ASN A 417 44.60 -14.77 -25.57
CA ASN A 417 45.68 -14.35 -26.47
C ASN A 417 46.22 -12.97 -26.04
N LYS A 418 47.32 -12.98 -25.28
CA LYS A 418 48.00 -11.78 -24.77
C LYS A 418 48.89 -11.08 -25.81
N ASP A 419 49.06 -11.70 -26.98
CA ASP A 419 49.88 -11.16 -28.07
C ASP A 419 49.10 -10.15 -28.91
N CYS A 420 47.77 -10.20 -28.87
CA CYS A 420 46.90 -9.26 -29.59
C CYS A 420 46.13 -8.28 -28.69
N TYR A 421 45.85 -8.65 -27.44
CA TYR A 421 45.07 -7.81 -26.52
C TYR A 421 45.70 -7.73 -25.13
N GLY A 422 45.62 -6.54 -24.53
CA GLY A 422 45.79 -6.35 -23.09
C GLY A 422 44.47 -6.51 -22.33
N MET A 423 44.49 -6.20 -21.04
CA MET A 423 43.29 -6.23 -20.21
C MET A 423 42.24 -5.23 -20.71
N LEU A 424 40.97 -5.65 -20.68
CA LEU A 424 39.81 -4.82 -20.95
C LEU A 424 39.29 -4.28 -19.61
N TYR A 425 39.04 -2.97 -19.52
CA TYR A 425 38.40 -2.36 -18.35
C TYR A 425 37.14 -1.66 -18.81
N ASN A 426 36.00 -1.95 -18.19
CA ASN A 426 34.72 -1.40 -18.63
C ASN A 426 33.76 -1.14 -17.46
N ILE A 427 33.06 -0.01 -17.51
CA ILE A 427 31.89 0.24 -16.68
C ILE A 427 30.64 0.01 -17.52
N SER A 428 29.79 -0.91 -17.09
CA SER A 428 28.53 -1.22 -17.79
C SER A 428 27.32 -0.78 -17.00
N PHE A 429 26.32 -0.25 -17.72
CA PHE A 429 24.97 0.00 -17.25
C PHE A 429 24.04 -1.03 -17.86
N LYS A 430 23.54 -1.97 -17.05
CA LYS A 430 22.61 -3.03 -17.46
C LYS A 430 21.19 -2.69 -17.00
N ARG A 431 20.21 -2.89 -17.86
CA ARG A 431 18.78 -2.78 -17.54
C ARG A 431 18.04 -4.03 -17.94
N THR A 432 17.17 -4.51 -17.07
CA THR A 432 16.23 -5.60 -17.40
C THR A 432 14.99 -4.98 -18.03
N VAL A 433 14.72 -5.30 -19.29
CA VAL A 433 13.58 -4.75 -20.05
C VAL A 433 12.35 -5.62 -19.85
N ALA A 434 12.55 -6.94 -19.87
CA ALA A 434 11.60 -7.96 -19.43
C ALA A 434 12.41 -9.02 -18.67
N THR A 435 11.79 -9.86 -17.83
CA THR A 435 12.50 -10.80 -16.94
C THR A 435 13.64 -11.57 -17.62
N PHE A 436 13.42 -12.03 -18.85
CA PHE A 436 14.38 -12.82 -19.62
C PHE A 436 15.13 -12.00 -20.69
N LEU A 437 14.99 -10.68 -20.74
CA LEU A 437 15.59 -9.80 -21.75
C LEU A 437 16.29 -8.59 -21.12
N THR A 438 17.53 -8.37 -21.51
CA THR A 438 18.41 -7.33 -20.98
C THR A 438 18.99 -6.46 -22.08
N TYR A 439 19.24 -5.20 -21.72
CA TYR A 439 19.99 -4.23 -22.49
C TYR A 439 21.17 -3.72 -21.66
N GLU A 440 22.33 -3.53 -22.29
CA GLU A 440 23.54 -3.06 -21.62
C GLU A 440 24.26 -2.00 -22.45
N LEU A 441 24.76 -0.96 -21.78
CA LEU A 441 25.68 0.02 -22.33
C LEU A 441 27.00 -0.05 -21.56
N GLY A 442 28.08 -0.45 -22.22
CA GLY A 442 29.42 -0.50 -21.65
C GLY A 442 30.29 0.62 -22.17
N ILE A 443 31.03 1.29 -21.30
CA ILE A 443 32.04 2.29 -21.64
C ILE A 443 33.35 1.88 -20.98
N GLY A 444 34.43 1.83 -21.75
CA GLY A 444 35.68 1.29 -21.25
C GLY A 444 36.90 1.67 -22.07
N ALA A 445 37.99 0.99 -21.75
CA ALA A 445 39.24 1.07 -22.47
C ALA A 445 39.80 -0.34 -22.69
N VAL A 446 40.40 -0.55 -23.86
CA VAL A 446 41.10 -1.78 -24.22
C VAL A 446 42.46 -1.45 -24.82
N ASN A 447 43.47 -2.21 -24.43
CA ASN A 447 44.76 -2.17 -25.11
C ASN A 447 44.78 -3.20 -26.23
N VAL A 448 45.02 -2.75 -27.45
CA VAL A 448 45.11 -3.60 -28.65
C VAL A 448 46.54 -3.52 -29.17
N LYS A 449 47.09 -4.69 -29.53
CA LYS A 449 48.39 -4.78 -30.19
C LYS A 449 48.18 -5.00 -31.67
N THR A 450 48.79 -4.18 -32.50
CA THR A 450 48.78 -4.32 -33.95
C THR A 450 50.18 -4.62 -34.45
N ASN A 451 50.30 -5.53 -35.41
CA ASN A 451 51.55 -5.75 -36.12
C ASN A 451 51.53 -4.89 -37.39
N ASP A 452 52.58 -4.12 -37.56
CA ASP A 452 52.90 -3.30 -38.72
C ASP A 452 54.16 -3.79 -39.41
N ILE A 453 54.32 -3.37 -40.65
CA ILE A 453 55.58 -3.48 -41.38
C ILE A 453 56.08 -2.06 -41.60
N GLU A 454 57.20 -1.73 -40.95
CA GLU A 454 57.95 -0.52 -41.24
C GLU A 454 59.13 -0.86 -42.17
N TRP A 455 59.53 0.08 -43.01
CA TRP A 455 60.66 -0.10 -43.91
C TRP A 455 61.92 0.48 -43.26
N ASP A 456 62.94 -0.35 -43.06
CA ASP A 456 64.26 0.09 -42.64
C ASP A 456 65.05 0.55 -43.88
N TYR A 457 65.36 1.86 -43.91
CA TYR A 457 66.10 2.51 -45.00
C TYR A 457 67.59 2.72 -44.69
N THR A 458 68.14 2.06 -43.66
CA THR A 458 69.57 2.17 -43.32
C THR A 458 70.50 1.78 -44.48
N ASN A 459 70.06 0.90 -45.38
CA ASN A 459 70.63 0.70 -46.71
C ASN A 459 69.63 1.14 -47.81
N PRO A 460 69.80 2.31 -48.44
CA PRO A 460 68.85 2.83 -49.42
C PRO A 460 68.71 2.00 -50.71
N GLN A 461 69.67 1.11 -50.99
CA GLN A 461 69.66 0.23 -52.17
C GLN A 461 68.91 -1.10 -51.89
N GLU A 462 68.73 -1.47 -50.62
CA GLU A 462 68.07 -2.71 -50.20
C GLU A 462 67.23 -2.44 -48.92
N PRO A 463 66.07 -1.78 -49.04
CA PRO A 463 65.19 -1.56 -47.90
C PRO A 463 64.64 -2.89 -47.40
N VAL A 464 64.66 -3.09 -46.08
CA VAL A 464 64.22 -4.34 -45.43
C VAL A 464 62.90 -4.08 -44.71
N GLU A 465 61.95 -4.99 -44.88
CA GLU A 465 60.70 -5.00 -44.11
C GLU A 465 61.01 -5.42 -42.67
N VAL A 466 60.71 -4.54 -41.71
CA VAL A 466 60.85 -4.80 -40.28
C VAL A 466 59.46 -4.88 -39.65
N PRO A 467 59.09 -6.03 -39.05
CA PRO A 467 57.84 -6.13 -38.31
C PRO A 467 57.93 -5.31 -37.02
N VAL A 468 56.98 -4.39 -36.82
CA VAL A 468 56.87 -3.54 -35.63
C VAL A 468 55.56 -3.82 -34.94
N THR A 469 55.57 -4.02 -33.62
CA THR A 469 54.35 -4.19 -32.83
C THR A 469 54.01 -2.89 -32.11
N ASN A 470 52.88 -2.29 -32.48
CA ASN A 470 52.37 -1.07 -31.88
C ASN A 470 51.28 -1.39 -30.84
N ASN A 471 51.31 -0.68 -29.70
CA ASN A 471 50.30 -0.78 -28.65
C ASN A 471 49.37 0.43 -28.72
N HIS A 472 48.08 0.18 -28.87
CA HIS A 472 47.05 1.22 -28.91
C HIS A 472 46.09 1.07 -27.73
N THR A 473 45.99 2.11 -26.91
CA THR A 473 44.88 2.24 -25.95
C THR A 473 43.68 2.83 -26.68
N MET A 474 42.59 2.07 -26.73
CA MET A 474 41.36 2.47 -27.41
C MET A 474 40.26 2.68 -26.38
N ALA A 475 39.57 3.82 -26.47
CA ALA A 475 38.29 4.00 -25.80
C ALA A 475 37.25 3.10 -26.49
N ASP A 476 36.35 2.51 -25.72
CA ASP A 476 35.44 1.46 -26.18
C ASP A 476 34.03 1.76 -25.68
N ILE A 477 33.06 1.77 -26.60
CA ILE A 477 31.63 1.94 -26.31
C ILE A 477 30.89 0.75 -26.92
N ASN A 478 30.22 -0.04 -26.08
CA ASN A 478 29.52 -1.24 -26.50
C ASN A 478 28.06 -1.21 -26.07
N ILE A 479 27.20 -1.72 -26.94
CA ILE A 479 25.81 -2.01 -26.66
C ILE A 479 25.63 -3.52 -26.65
N GLY A 480 24.95 -4.04 -25.62
CA GLY A 480 24.63 -5.43 -25.47
C GLY A 480 23.13 -5.66 -25.44
N ILE A 481 22.66 -6.67 -26.16
CA ILE A 481 21.29 -7.19 -26.05
C ILE A 481 21.38 -8.68 -25.80
N GLY A 482 20.71 -9.15 -24.75
CA GLY A 482 20.85 -10.54 -24.35
C GLY A 482 19.71 -11.10 -23.54
N GLY A 483 19.65 -12.43 -23.53
CA GLY A 483 18.74 -13.19 -22.70
C GLY A 483 19.38 -13.58 -21.38
N GLN A 484 18.56 -13.71 -20.34
CA GLN A 484 18.96 -14.24 -19.03
C GLN A 484 17.94 -15.26 -18.54
N LEU A 485 18.37 -16.23 -17.72
CA LEU A 485 17.49 -17.22 -17.10
C LEU A 485 17.72 -17.24 -15.59
N PRO A 486 17.02 -16.40 -14.81
CA PRO A 486 17.29 -16.27 -13.38
C PRO A 486 16.79 -17.49 -12.61
N ILE A 487 17.66 -18.13 -11.84
CA ILE A 487 17.35 -19.29 -11.01
C ILE A 487 17.55 -18.90 -9.54
N LYS A 488 16.49 -18.95 -8.74
CA LYS A 488 16.54 -18.61 -7.32
C LYS A 488 16.92 -19.82 -6.46
N CYS A 489 17.85 -19.57 -5.56
CA CYS A 489 18.29 -20.46 -4.49
C CYS A 489 18.24 -19.66 -3.16
N SER A 490 17.06 -19.57 -2.54
CA SER A 490 16.82 -18.71 -1.37
C SER A 490 17.12 -17.22 -1.65
N VAL A 491 18.07 -16.60 -0.95
CA VAL A 491 18.46 -15.19 -1.08
C VAL A 491 19.47 -14.93 -2.21
N ILE A 492 19.93 -15.98 -2.89
CA ILE A 492 20.89 -15.93 -3.99
C ILE A 492 20.17 -16.26 -5.30
N TYR A 493 20.46 -15.51 -6.35
CA TYR A 493 20.08 -15.85 -7.71
C TYR A 493 21.33 -16.27 -8.49
N ILE A 494 21.20 -17.36 -9.26
CA ILE A 494 22.16 -17.82 -10.24
C ILE A 494 21.54 -17.54 -11.60
N VAL A 495 22.17 -16.68 -12.39
CA VAL A 495 21.59 -16.12 -13.61
C VAL A 495 22.51 -16.41 -14.78
N PRO A 496 22.36 -17.58 -15.43
CA PRO A 496 22.88 -17.82 -16.76
C PRO A 496 22.41 -16.74 -17.73
N TYR A 497 23.32 -16.26 -18.56
CA TYR A 497 22.98 -15.27 -19.58
C TYR A 497 23.79 -15.47 -20.85
N VAL A 498 23.25 -14.95 -21.96
CA VAL A 498 23.93 -14.83 -23.25
C VAL A 498 23.53 -13.51 -23.89
N LYS A 499 24.50 -12.72 -24.34
CA LYS A 499 24.28 -11.44 -24.99
C LYS A 499 25.13 -11.30 -26.25
N GLY A 500 24.50 -10.76 -27.30
CA GLY A 500 25.21 -10.21 -28.44
C GLY A 500 25.70 -8.81 -28.11
N LEU A 501 26.90 -8.47 -28.58
CA LEU A 501 27.55 -7.18 -28.37
C LEU A 501 27.83 -6.55 -29.72
N GLY A 502 27.63 -5.23 -29.81
CA GLY A 502 28.01 -4.39 -30.93
C GLY A 502 28.48 -3.04 -30.43
N GLY A 503 29.58 -2.52 -30.96
CA GLY A 503 30.19 -1.32 -30.43
C GLY A 503 31.22 -0.69 -31.33
N LEU A 504 31.77 0.42 -30.87
CA LEU A 504 32.80 1.19 -31.55
C LEU A 504 33.98 1.37 -30.59
N CYS A 505 35.19 1.34 -31.14
CA CYS A 505 36.39 1.72 -30.41
C CYS A 505 37.21 2.75 -31.18
N ALA A 506 37.89 3.65 -30.45
CA ALA A 506 38.69 4.72 -31.04
C ALA A 506 39.97 4.96 -30.24
N GLY A 507 41.10 5.07 -30.93
CA GLY A 507 42.40 5.48 -30.42
C GLY A 507 42.93 6.68 -31.22
N LYS A 508 44.18 7.10 -30.94
CA LYS A 508 44.79 8.30 -31.51
C LYS A 508 44.75 8.36 -33.05
N GLU A 509 44.90 7.22 -33.72
CA GLU A 509 45.00 7.11 -35.19
C GLU A 509 44.25 5.88 -35.74
N ILE A 510 43.50 5.17 -34.91
CA ILE A 510 42.82 3.91 -35.29
C ILE A 510 41.39 3.95 -34.77
N PHE A 511 40.45 3.60 -35.64
CA PHE A 511 39.05 3.39 -35.28
C PHE A 511 38.65 1.94 -35.54
N GLY A 512 37.67 1.42 -34.81
CA GLY A 512 37.22 0.06 -35.00
C GLY A 512 35.75 -0.16 -34.69
N ILE A 513 35.21 -1.21 -35.31
CA ILE A 513 33.88 -1.72 -35.02
C ILE A 513 34.05 -3.06 -34.31
N ASN A 514 33.39 -3.17 -33.16
CA ASN A 514 33.38 -4.35 -32.32
C ASN A 514 32.05 -5.08 -32.49
N TYR A 515 32.10 -6.40 -32.61
CA TYR A 515 30.92 -7.25 -32.47
C TYR A 515 31.32 -8.58 -31.85
N GLY A 516 30.39 -9.21 -31.12
CA GLY A 516 30.73 -10.44 -30.42
C GLY A 516 29.61 -11.02 -29.60
N VAL A 517 29.96 -12.03 -28.81
CA VAL A 517 29.06 -12.71 -27.89
C VAL A 517 29.72 -12.76 -26.52
N ASN A 518 28.93 -12.53 -25.49
CA ASN A 518 29.32 -12.75 -24.11
C ASN A 518 28.29 -13.65 -23.43
N ALA A 519 28.76 -14.72 -22.80
CA ALA A 519 27.91 -15.67 -22.11
C ALA A 519 28.55 -16.04 -20.78
N GLY A 520 27.74 -16.20 -19.74
CA GLY A 520 28.28 -16.40 -18.41
C GLY A 520 27.22 -16.66 -17.35
N LEU A 521 27.67 -16.51 -16.11
CA LEU A 521 26.87 -16.64 -14.90
C LEU A 521 26.99 -15.37 -14.08
N GLU A 522 25.84 -14.86 -13.65
CA GLU A 522 25.73 -13.79 -12.68
C GLU A 522 25.15 -14.35 -11.38
N PHE A 523 25.83 -14.07 -10.27
CA PHE A 523 25.38 -14.34 -8.92
C PHE A 523 24.86 -13.05 -8.32
N ALA A 524 23.58 -13.01 -7.97
CA ALA A 524 22.97 -11.85 -7.33
C ALA A 524 22.58 -12.19 -5.90
N TYR A 525 23.17 -11.48 -4.94
CA TYR A 525 22.77 -11.54 -3.53
C TYR A 525 21.83 -10.38 -3.23
N LYS A 526 20.61 -10.68 -2.80
CA LYS A 526 19.59 -9.66 -2.53
C LYS A 526 19.76 -9.08 -1.12
N PHE A 527 19.80 -7.75 -1.01
CA PHE A 527 19.83 -7.04 0.27
C PHE A 527 18.85 -5.85 0.22
N GLY A 528 17.57 -6.12 0.51
CA GLY A 528 16.50 -5.11 0.49
C GLY A 528 15.62 -5.15 -0.77
N TYR A 529 14.79 -4.11 -0.95
CA TYR A 529 13.84 -4.03 -2.06
C TYR A 529 14.55 -3.72 -3.38
N GLN A 530 14.58 -4.70 -4.28
CA GLN A 530 15.22 -4.64 -5.60
C GLN A 530 16.72 -4.24 -5.62
N LYS A 531 17.39 -4.31 -4.46
CA LYS A 531 18.84 -4.06 -4.32
C LYS A 531 19.62 -5.37 -4.28
N TYR A 532 20.63 -5.47 -5.14
CA TYR A 532 21.44 -6.67 -5.32
C TYR A 532 22.92 -6.30 -5.34
N VAL A 533 23.74 -7.12 -4.67
CA VAL A 533 25.17 -7.19 -4.94
C VAL A 533 25.34 -8.24 -6.03
N LEU A 534 26.05 -7.88 -7.10
CA LEU A 534 26.16 -8.66 -8.32
C LEU A 534 27.61 -9.09 -8.51
N LEU A 535 27.83 -10.37 -8.73
CA LEU A 535 29.11 -10.93 -9.13
C LEU A 535 28.91 -11.65 -10.46
N ASN A 536 29.69 -11.27 -11.47
CA ASN A 536 29.54 -11.82 -12.82
C ASN A 536 30.85 -12.47 -13.25
N VAL A 537 30.75 -13.66 -13.84
CA VAL A 537 31.86 -14.30 -14.55
C VAL A 537 31.35 -14.80 -15.90
N GLY A 538 32.06 -14.46 -16.97
CA GLY A 538 31.65 -14.81 -18.32
C GLY A 538 32.80 -15.06 -19.27
N TYR A 539 32.48 -15.64 -20.41
CA TYR A 539 33.35 -15.74 -21.56
C TYR A 539 32.97 -14.67 -22.58
N LEU A 540 33.96 -13.91 -23.06
CA LEU A 540 33.82 -12.92 -24.12
C LEU A 540 34.57 -13.40 -25.36
N HIS A 541 33.85 -13.51 -26.47
CA HIS A 541 34.44 -13.63 -27.80
C HIS A 541 34.02 -12.43 -28.64
N ARG A 542 35.00 -11.60 -29.05
CA ARG A 542 34.76 -10.33 -29.72
C ARG A 542 35.70 -10.18 -30.91
N TRP A 543 35.13 -9.93 -32.08
CA TRP A 543 35.86 -9.52 -33.26
C TRP A 543 35.96 -7.99 -33.29
N THR A 544 37.11 -7.50 -33.72
CA THR A 544 37.37 -6.07 -33.88
C THR A 544 37.86 -5.83 -35.30
N SER A 545 37.08 -5.14 -36.11
CA SER A 545 37.55 -4.67 -37.41
C SER A 545 38.22 -3.32 -37.21
N LEU A 546 39.52 -3.22 -37.45
CA LEU A 546 40.30 -1.97 -37.29
C LEU A 546 40.49 -1.29 -38.64
N PHE A 547 40.38 0.04 -38.62
CA PHE A 547 40.52 0.94 -39.76
C PHE A 547 41.54 2.02 -39.42
N ASP A 548 42.45 2.26 -40.37
CA ASP A 548 43.38 3.38 -40.41
C ASP A 548 43.13 4.15 -41.73
N PHE A 549 43.59 5.39 -41.85
CA PHE A 549 43.34 6.28 -43.01
C PHE A 549 43.87 5.74 -44.35
N GLY A 550 44.57 4.61 -44.38
CA GLY A 550 45.13 4.00 -45.60
C GLY A 550 44.76 2.53 -45.90
N SER A 551 44.31 1.71 -44.94
CA SER A 551 43.92 0.31 -45.18
C SER A 551 43.17 -0.37 -44.01
N ALA A 552 42.44 -1.45 -44.31
CA ALA A 552 41.78 -2.28 -43.30
C ALA A 552 42.77 -3.31 -42.72
N ARG A 553 42.89 -3.36 -41.38
CA ARG A 553 43.74 -4.35 -40.71
C ARG A 553 42.91 -5.51 -40.18
N LYS A 554 43.29 -6.74 -40.52
CA LYS A 554 42.72 -7.94 -39.89
C LYS A 554 43.25 -8.03 -38.46
N SER A 555 42.39 -7.83 -37.47
CA SER A 555 42.75 -8.14 -36.07
C SER A 555 42.31 -9.55 -35.71
N GLN A 556 43.06 -10.21 -34.82
CA GLN A 556 42.58 -11.44 -34.21
C GLN A 556 41.42 -11.12 -33.25
N PRO A 557 40.46 -12.04 -33.03
CA PRO A 557 39.39 -11.82 -32.07
C PRO A 557 39.92 -11.84 -30.64
N PHE A 558 39.37 -10.97 -29.79
CA PHE A 558 39.51 -11.09 -28.35
C PHE A 558 38.71 -12.31 -27.88
N SER A 559 39.40 -13.27 -27.26
CA SER A 559 38.76 -14.37 -26.53
C SER A 559 39.28 -14.36 -25.10
N GLY A 560 38.41 -14.34 -24.11
CA GLY A 560 38.85 -14.25 -22.72
C GLY A 560 37.76 -14.43 -21.69
N ILE A 561 38.17 -14.41 -20.42
CA ILE A 561 37.26 -14.44 -19.27
C ILE A 561 37.00 -13.00 -18.82
N THR A 562 35.75 -12.67 -18.59
CA THR A 562 35.32 -11.42 -17.96
C THR A 562 34.90 -11.69 -16.53
N ALA A 563 35.31 -10.83 -15.61
CA ALA A 563 34.81 -10.80 -14.24
C ALA A 563 34.26 -9.40 -13.94
N ALA A 564 33.16 -9.32 -13.21
CA ALA A 564 32.59 -8.04 -12.81
C ALA A 564 32.01 -8.08 -11.41
N ILE A 565 32.07 -6.93 -10.76
CA ILE A 565 31.32 -6.64 -9.54
C ILE A 565 30.32 -5.53 -9.86
N GLY A 566 29.12 -5.62 -9.30
CA GLY A 566 28.09 -4.65 -9.57
C GLY A 566 27.09 -4.49 -8.45
N VAL A 567 26.25 -3.48 -8.60
CA VAL A 567 25.19 -3.11 -7.68
C VAL A 567 23.99 -2.65 -8.49
N SER A 568 22.79 -3.07 -8.09
CA SER A 568 21.55 -2.52 -8.62
C SER A 568 21.17 -1.22 -7.90
N LEU A 569 20.68 -0.25 -8.69
CA LEU A 569 20.23 1.06 -8.23
C LEU A 569 18.78 1.03 -7.80
#